data_AF-A0A1Z4IIL2-F1
#
_entry.id   AF-A0A1Z4IIL2-F1
#
_cell.length_a   1.000
_cell.length_b   1.000
_cell.length_c   1.000
_cell.angle_alpha   90.00
_cell.angle_beta   90.00
_cell.angle_gamma   90.00
#
_symmetry.space_group_name_H-M   'P 1'
#
loop_
_entity.id
_entity.type
_entity.pdbx_description
1 polymer ?
#
loop_
_entity_poly.entity_id
_entity_poly.type
_entity_poly.pdbx_seq_one_letter_code
_entity_poly.pdbx_strand_id
1 'polypeptide(L)'
;MPSLETDVTTGDPEKSNLRAPDVSFVRAERLKRTQRDFVELVPDLTVEVKSKSDRIKPLDEKIRLFLKLGFTVGILIDPDKLLVTVYRRNLEPVVLRSNDKLTLPELLPGWELAIASGTGEANRRTLAT
;
A
#
# COMPACT_ATOMS: atom_id res chain seq x y z
N MET A 1 7.00 -17.66 18.05
CA MET A 1 6.03 -16.55 17.93
C MET A 1 5.90 -15.94 19.31
N PRO A 2 6.30 -14.69 19.55
CA PRO A 2 5.97 -14.05 20.82
C PRO A 2 4.50 -13.58 20.75
N SER A 3 3.74 -14.02 21.74
CA SER A 3 2.32 -13.77 21.92
C SER A 3 2.03 -12.29 22.13
N LEU A 4 1.15 -11.70 21.31
CA LEU A 4 0.56 -10.39 21.59
C LEU A 4 -0.67 -10.58 22.48
N GLU A 5 -0.43 -10.75 23.78
CA GLU A 5 -1.45 -10.46 24.78
C GLU A 5 -0.99 -9.24 25.58
N THR A 6 -1.96 -8.46 26.07
CA THR A 6 -1.86 -7.20 26.82
C THR A 6 -1.61 -5.92 26.00
N ASP A 7 -2.69 -5.25 25.57
CA ASP A 7 -3.23 -4.07 26.28
C ASP A 7 -4.39 -3.45 25.45
N VAL A 8 -5.62 -3.70 25.91
CA VAL A 8 -6.88 -3.25 25.30
C VAL A 8 -7.30 -1.85 25.80
N THR A 9 -6.44 -1.12 26.54
CA THR A 9 -6.92 0.09 27.26
C THR A 9 -6.09 1.36 27.09
N THR A 10 -5.39 1.55 25.96
CA THR A 10 -4.87 2.88 25.62
C THR A 10 -5.23 3.25 24.18
N GLY A 11 -6.22 4.13 24.03
CA GLY A 11 -6.62 4.77 22.78
C GLY A 11 -5.57 5.77 22.29
N ASP A 12 -4.39 5.26 21.95
CA ASP A 12 -3.33 6.03 21.31
C ASP A 12 -3.63 6.06 19.79
N PRO A 13 -4.06 7.21 19.24
CA PRO A 13 -4.43 7.31 17.83
C PRO A 13 -3.24 7.03 16.89
N GLU A 14 -2.00 7.25 17.34
CA GLU A 14 -0.82 6.85 16.55
C GLU A 14 -0.70 5.32 16.44
N LYS A 15 -1.07 4.57 17.50
CA LYS A 15 -1.11 3.10 17.43
C LYS A 15 -2.28 2.55 16.63
N SER A 16 -3.37 3.31 16.50
CA SER A 16 -4.51 2.95 15.65
C SER A 16 -4.12 2.98 14.17
N ASN A 17 -3.37 4.00 13.74
CA ASN A 17 -2.89 4.13 12.36
C ASN A 17 -1.85 3.05 11.98
N LEU A 18 -1.16 2.44 12.96
CA LEU A 18 -0.28 1.29 12.70
C LEU A 18 -1.02 0.03 12.25
N ARG A 19 -2.36 -0.02 12.34
CA ARG A 19 -3.14 -1.25 12.12
C ARG A 19 -3.78 -1.38 10.74
N ALA A 20 -4.02 -0.28 10.04
CA ALA A 20 -4.69 -0.32 8.74
C ALA A 20 -3.95 0.54 7.70
N PRO A 21 -3.71 0.00 6.50
CA PRO A 21 -3.27 0.81 5.38
C PRO A 21 -4.42 1.62 4.78
N ASP A 22 -4.10 2.72 4.11
CA ASP A 22 -5.11 3.52 3.40
C ASP A 22 -5.81 2.70 2.32
N VAL A 23 -5.04 1.89 1.60
CA VAL A 23 -5.55 0.91 0.64
C VAL A 23 -4.77 -0.40 0.77
N SER A 24 -5.48 -1.51 0.70
CA SER A 24 -4.88 -2.84 0.59
C SER A 24 -5.48 -3.62 -0.58
N PHE A 25 -4.69 -4.54 -1.12
CA PHE A 25 -5.14 -5.47 -2.15
C PHE A 25 -4.72 -6.90 -1.83
N VAL A 26 -5.64 -7.81 -2.09
CA VAL A 26 -5.48 -9.26 -1.95
C VAL A 26 -5.78 -9.89 -3.30
N ARG A 27 -4.91 -10.79 -3.78
CA ARG A 27 -5.18 -11.57 -4.99
C ARG A 27 -6.39 -12.47 -4.80
N ALA A 28 -7.29 -12.49 -5.78
CA ALA A 28 -8.57 -13.22 -5.69
C ALA A 28 -8.40 -14.72 -5.37
N GLU A 29 -7.33 -15.35 -5.86
CA GLU A 29 -7.00 -16.76 -5.57
C GLU A 29 -6.74 -17.05 -4.08
N ARG A 30 -6.35 -16.04 -3.30
CA ARG A 30 -6.10 -16.15 -1.85
C ARG A 30 -7.37 -15.96 -1.03
N LEU A 31 -8.44 -15.44 -1.63
CA LEU A 31 -9.74 -15.33 -0.99
C LEU A 31 -10.41 -16.70 -1.00
N LYS A 32 -10.40 -17.40 0.14
CA LYS A 32 -11.24 -18.59 0.32
C LYS A 32 -12.71 -18.17 0.18
N ARG A 33 -13.48 -18.88 -0.64
CA ARG A 33 -14.94 -18.67 -0.73
C ARG A 33 -15.54 -18.97 0.65
N THR A 34 -16.11 -17.96 1.31
CA THR A 34 -16.78 -17.96 2.64
C THR A 34 -15.84 -17.93 3.85
N GLN A 35 -16.04 -17.12 4.90
CA GLN A 35 -17.26 -16.80 5.65
C GLN A 35 -17.50 -15.27 5.82
N ARG A 36 -18.66 -14.88 6.38
CA ARG A 36 -19.09 -13.49 6.66
C ARG A 36 -18.27 -12.76 7.75
N ASP A 37 -17.13 -13.32 8.15
CA ASP A 37 -16.30 -12.84 9.24
C ASP A 37 -14.97 -12.29 8.71
N PHE A 38 -14.31 -11.45 9.51
CA PHE A 38 -13.00 -10.89 9.20
C PHE A 38 -12.02 -12.00 8.83
N VAL A 39 -11.60 -12.04 7.57
CA VAL A 39 -10.59 -13.00 7.11
C VAL A 39 -9.25 -12.59 7.67
N GLU A 40 -8.65 -13.44 8.51
CA GLU A 40 -7.27 -13.26 8.99
C GLU A 40 -6.31 -13.55 7.83
N LEU A 41 -6.11 -12.54 6.98
CA LEU A 41 -5.34 -12.62 5.75
C LEU A 41 -4.43 -11.40 5.62
N VAL A 42 -3.13 -11.65 5.47
CA VAL A 42 -2.16 -10.62 5.15
C VAL A 42 -2.36 -10.18 3.69
N PRO A 43 -2.64 -8.90 3.41
CA PRO A 43 -2.75 -8.41 2.04
C PRO A 43 -1.46 -8.58 1.23
N ASP A 44 -1.58 -8.62 -0.10
CA ASP A 44 -0.44 -8.70 -1.01
C ASP A 44 0.21 -7.32 -1.21
N LEU A 45 -0.60 -6.25 -1.21
CA LEU A 45 -0.18 -4.86 -1.45
C LEU A 45 -0.73 -3.93 -0.36
N THR A 46 0.09 -2.95 0.03
CA THR A 46 -0.30 -1.77 0.82
C THR A 46 -0.04 -0.50 0.03
N VAL A 47 -0.93 0.49 0.14
CA VAL A 47 -0.71 1.85 -0.36
C VAL A 47 -0.94 2.81 0.79
N GLU A 48 0.00 3.73 0.98
CA GLU A 48 -0.12 4.86 1.89
C GLU A 48 -0.05 6.15 1.07
N VAL A 49 -0.92 7.10 1.39
CA VAL A 49 -0.96 8.41 0.75
C VAL A 49 -0.61 9.45 1.79
N LYS A 50 0.53 10.12 1.61
CA LYS A 50 0.97 11.18 2.52
C LYS A 50 -0.10 12.28 2.58
N SER A 51 -0.67 12.53 3.76
CA SER A 51 -1.51 13.71 4.00
C SER A 51 -0.66 14.96 4.28
N LYS A 52 -1.31 16.12 4.42
CA LYS A 52 -0.61 17.39 4.68
C LYS A 52 0.20 17.37 5.98
N SER A 53 -0.31 16.70 7.02
CA SER A 53 0.33 16.60 8.34
C SER A 53 1.34 15.47 8.46
N ASP A 54 1.31 14.50 7.54
CA ASP A 54 2.17 13.33 7.65
C ASP A 54 3.63 13.65 7.34
N ARG A 55 4.50 12.94 8.07
CA ARG A 55 5.93 12.92 7.82
C ARG A 55 6.28 11.67 7.00
N ILE A 56 7.17 11.81 6.03
CA ILE A 56 7.59 10.71 5.15
C ILE A 56 8.21 9.55 5.93
N LYS A 57 9.09 9.85 6.90
CA LYS A 57 9.83 8.82 7.63
C LYS A 57 8.91 7.81 8.36
N PRO A 58 7.91 8.25 9.14
CA PRO A 58 6.92 7.33 9.72
C PRO A 58 6.18 6.46 8.69
N LEU A 59 5.82 6.99 7.52
CA LEU A 59 5.15 6.23 6.47
C LEU A 59 6.07 5.18 5.83
N ASP A 60 7.34 5.52 5.58
CA ASP A 60 8.37 4.57 5.14
C ASP A 60 8.55 3.43 6.17
N GLU A 61 8.65 3.78 7.46
CA GLU A 61 8.78 2.80 8.54
C GLU A 61 7.55 1.87 8.63
N LYS A 62 6.33 2.43 8.48
CA LYS A 62 5.07 1.68 8.44
C LYS A 62 5.05 0.69 7.26
N ILE A 63 5.38 1.13 6.05
CA ILE A 63 5.43 0.26 4.87
C ILE A 63 6.46 -0.87 5.05
N ARG A 64 7.65 -0.55 5.57
CA ARG A 64 8.68 -1.58 5.84
C ARG A 64 8.21 -2.59 6.89
N LEU A 65 7.44 -2.15 7.89
CA LEU A 65 6.82 -3.07 8.85
C LEU A 65 5.81 -4.00 8.15
N PHE A 66 4.94 -3.48 7.28
CA PHE A 66 4.02 -4.33 6.52
C PHE A 66 4.74 -5.36 5.64
N LEU A 67 5.83 -4.97 4.96
CA LEU A 67 6.65 -5.91 4.20
C LEU A 67 7.27 -7.02 5.08
N LYS A 68 7.68 -6.68 6.31
CA LYS A 68 8.14 -7.68 7.30
C LYS A 68 7.01 -8.62 7.75
N LEU A 69 5.77 -8.12 7.81
CA LEU A 69 4.58 -8.90 8.18
C LEU A 69 4.02 -9.77 7.03
N GLY A 70 4.62 -9.71 5.84
CA GLY A 70 4.31 -10.63 4.74
C GLY A 70 3.60 -9.98 3.55
N PHE A 71 3.41 -8.66 3.55
CA PHE A 71 3.03 -7.95 2.33
C PHE A 71 4.14 -8.12 1.28
N THR A 72 3.75 -8.19 0.01
CA THR A 72 4.70 -8.38 -1.10
C THR A 72 5.22 -7.04 -1.60
N VAL A 73 4.32 -6.05 -1.74
CA VAL A 73 4.63 -4.71 -2.23
C VAL A 73 4.05 -3.66 -1.29
N GLY A 74 4.79 -2.56 -1.10
CA GLY A 74 4.25 -1.33 -0.53
C GLY A 74 4.41 -0.15 -1.49
N ILE A 75 3.46 0.77 -1.47
CA ILE A 75 3.52 1.99 -2.26
C ILE A 75 3.31 3.19 -1.33
N LEU A 76 4.19 4.18 -1.43
CA LEU A 76 4.02 5.50 -0.81
C LEU A 76 3.78 6.54 -1.89
N ILE A 77 2.65 7.23 -1.83
CA ILE A 77 2.35 8.37 -2.69
C ILE A 77 2.62 9.64 -1.89
N ASP A 78 3.47 10.53 -2.43
CA ASP A 78 3.71 11.89 -1.92
C ASP A 78 3.11 12.90 -2.91
N PRO A 79 1.85 13.36 -2.70
CA PRO A 79 1.20 14.31 -3.59
C PRO A 79 1.88 15.67 -3.62
N ASP A 80 2.53 16.08 -2.53
CA ASP A 80 3.22 17.38 -2.45
C ASP A 80 4.44 17.44 -3.38
N LYS A 81 5.06 16.27 -3.63
CA LYS A 81 6.23 16.14 -4.51
C LYS A 81 5.94 15.45 -5.84
N LEU A 82 4.72 14.99 -6.05
CA LEU A 82 4.31 14.18 -7.22
C LEU A 82 5.19 12.93 -7.39
N LEU A 83 5.47 12.24 -6.30
CA LEU A 83 6.30 11.02 -6.29
C LEU A 83 5.49 9.80 -5.89
N VAL A 84 5.83 8.67 -6.51
CA VAL A 84 5.36 7.34 -6.09
C VAL A 84 6.60 6.50 -5.76
N THR A 85 6.73 6.07 -4.52
CA THR A 85 7.83 5.19 -4.10
C THR A 85 7.32 3.77 -3.95
N VAL A 86 7.95 2.83 -4.65
CA VAL A 86 7.59 1.41 -4.65
C VAL A 86 8.59 0.63 -3.82
N TYR A 87 8.10 -0.06 -2.81
CA TYR A 87 8.86 -0.89 -1.89
C TYR A 87 8.62 -2.35 -2.19
N ARG A 88 9.70 -3.12 -2.26
CA ARG A 88 9.69 -4.58 -2.39
C ARG A 88 10.56 -5.17 -1.29
N ARG A 89 10.21 -6.38 -0.86
CA ARG A 89 10.97 -7.05 0.21
C ARG A 89 12.43 -7.27 -0.24
N ASN A 90 13.36 -6.89 0.63
CA ASN A 90 14.82 -7.03 0.44
C ASN A 90 15.39 -6.29 -0.79
N LEU A 91 14.67 -5.30 -1.30
CA LEU A 91 15.13 -4.45 -2.40
C LEU A 91 15.10 -2.98 -1.94
N GLU A 92 15.97 -2.17 -2.53
CA GLU A 92 15.90 -0.73 -2.35
C GLU A 92 14.61 -0.17 -2.97
N PRO A 93 13.96 0.82 -2.33
CA PRO A 93 12.76 1.43 -2.87
C PRO A 93 13.04 2.14 -4.19
N VAL A 94 12.13 2.02 -5.15
CA VAL A 94 12.21 2.69 -6.45
C VAL A 94 11.29 3.90 -6.43
N VAL A 95 11.83 5.08 -6.75
CA VAL A 95 11.06 6.33 -6.85
C VAL A 95 10.66 6.56 -8.30
N LEU A 96 9.36 6.71 -8.54
CA LEU A 96 8.75 7.02 -9.81
C LEU A 96 8.25 8.47 -9.82
N ARG A 97 8.36 9.11 -10.98
CA ARG A 97 8.01 10.49 -11.28
C ARG A 97 7.06 10.54 -12.47
N SER A 98 6.66 11.75 -12.87
CA SER A 98 5.86 11.95 -14.07
C SER A 98 6.49 11.30 -15.31
N ASN A 99 5.67 10.66 -16.13
CA ASN A 99 6.02 9.85 -17.31
C ASN A 99 6.66 8.49 -17.02
N ASP A 100 6.98 8.17 -15.75
CA ASP A 100 7.32 6.80 -15.39
C ASP A 100 6.07 5.91 -15.41
N LYS A 101 6.31 4.60 -15.45
CA LYS A 101 5.27 3.59 -15.36
C LYS A 101 5.41 2.81 -14.05
N LEU A 102 4.33 2.77 -13.29
CA LEU A 102 4.19 1.84 -12.18
C LEU A 102 3.85 0.45 -12.73
N THR A 103 4.68 -0.53 -12.39
CA THR A 103 4.47 -1.94 -12.72
C THR A 103 4.59 -2.79 -11.46
N LEU A 104 3.76 -3.83 -11.38
CA LEU A 104 3.70 -4.76 -10.25
C LEU A 104 3.68 -6.22 -10.77
N PRO A 105 4.68 -6.67 -11.55
CA PRO A 105 4.64 -7.97 -12.22
C PRO A 105 4.44 -9.16 -11.27
N GLU A 106 4.84 -9.04 -10.01
CA GLU A 106 4.68 -10.05 -8.97
C GLU A 106 3.25 -10.16 -8.43
N LEU A 107 2.41 -9.13 -8.61
CA LEU A 107 1.01 -9.08 -8.15
C LEU A 107 -0.01 -9.00 -9.28
N LEU A 108 0.30 -8.22 -10.32
CA LEU A 108 -0.54 -7.90 -11.47
C LEU A 108 0.32 -8.04 -12.75
N PRO A 109 0.59 -9.28 -13.22
CA PRO A 109 1.40 -9.50 -14.42
C PRO A 109 0.82 -8.77 -15.64
N GLY A 110 1.67 -8.01 -16.35
CA GLY A 110 1.28 -7.27 -17.55
C GLY A 110 0.49 -5.97 -17.31
N TRP A 111 0.17 -5.63 -16.06
CA TRP A 111 -0.47 -4.36 -15.72
C TRP A 111 0.56 -3.24 -15.61
N GLU A 112 0.21 -2.08 -16.14
CA GLU A 112 1.01 -0.85 -16.05
C GLU A 112 0.09 0.35 -15.76
N LEU A 113 0.59 1.30 -14.98
CA LEU A 113 -0.06 2.59 -14.76
C LEU A 113 0.92 3.73 -14.99
N ALA A 114 0.60 4.62 -15.93
CA ALA A 114 1.39 5.82 -16.17
C ALA A 114 1.23 6.80 -14.99
N ILE A 115 2.36 7.29 -14.46
CA ILE A 115 2.37 8.33 -13.43
C ILE A 115 2.21 9.69 -14.13
N ALA A 116 1.05 10.31 -13.95
CA ALA A 116 0.75 11.62 -14.53
C ALA A 116 1.35 12.75 -13.68
N SER A 117 1.83 13.80 -14.34
CA SER A 117 2.00 15.11 -13.70
C SER A 117 0.62 15.66 -13.37
N GLY A 118 0.35 15.99 -12.12
CA GLY A 118 -0.99 16.36 -11.66
C GLY A 118 -1.56 17.59 -12.37
N THR A 119 -2.53 17.36 -13.26
CA THR A 119 -3.67 18.24 -13.48
C THR A 119 -4.87 17.32 -13.38
N GLY A 120 -5.72 17.55 -12.38
CA GLY A 120 -6.88 16.71 -12.09
C GLY A 120 -7.94 16.81 -13.18
N GLU A 121 -7.72 16.14 -14.30
CA GLU A 121 -8.76 15.76 -15.24
C GLU A 121 -8.65 14.25 -15.42
N ALA A 122 -9.54 13.54 -14.73
CA ALA A 122 -9.58 12.09 -14.74
C ALA A 122 -9.68 11.59 -16.18
N ASN A 123 -8.62 10.98 -16.69
CA ASN A 123 -8.61 10.28 -17.96
C ASN A 123 -9.50 9.02 -17.82
N ARG A 124 -10.82 9.20 -17.92
CA ARG A 124 -11.79 8.12 -18.04
C ARG A 124 -11.57 7.44 -19.38
N ARG A 125 -10.62 6.51 -19.43
CA ARG A 125 -10.58 5.51 -20.50
C ARG A 125 -11.48 4.37 -20.09
N THR A 126 -12.70 4.42 -20.60
CA THR A 126 -13.63 3.31 -20.71
C THR A 126 -12.89 2.10 -21.29
N LEU A 127 -12.73 1.05 -20.51
CA LEU A 127 -12.46 -0.27 -21.07
C LEU A 127 -13.81 -0.88 -21.43
N ALA A 128 -14.23 -0.63 -22.67
CA ALA A 128 -15.14 -1.50 -23.37
C ALA A 128 -14.27 -2.44 -24.22
N THR A 129 -14.29 -3.74 -23.92
CA THR A 129 -14.63 -4.85 -24.84
C THR A 129 -14.63 -6.13 -24.02
#